data_AF-A0A1G5STR2-F1
#
_entry.id   AF-A0A1G5STR2-F1
#
_cell.length_a   1.000
_cell.length_b   1.000
_cell.length_c   1.000
_cell.angle_alpha   90.00
_cell.angle_beta   90.00
_cell.angle_gamma   90.00
#
_symmetry.space_group_name_H-M   'P 1'
#
loop_
_entity.id
_entity.type
_entity.pdbx_description
1 polymer ?
#
loop_
_entity_poly.entity_id
_entity_poly.type
_entity_poly.pdbx_seq_one_letter_code
_entity_poly.pdbx_strand_id
1 'polypeptide(L)'
;MERLEIPVNGESEPWLDALERGDEVVFVRDGKPAAELTALRARKRGPIDLEVLAAARAAMAPIRVHDAAALIRGLRDAADH
;
A
#
# COMPACT_ATOMS: atom_id res chain seq x y z
N MET A 1 17.21 -12.90 8.24
CA MET A 1 16.90 -11.66 7.51
C MET A 1 18.08 -11.43 6.61
N GLU A 2 17.93 -11.93 5.39
CA GLU A 2 18.91 -11.77 4.33
C GLU A 2 18.43 -10.70 3.35
N ARG A 3 19.36 -10.09 2.62
CA ARG A 3 19.06 -9.07 1.61
C ARG A 3 19.14 -9.72 0.23
N LEU A 4 18.06 -9.63 -0.54
CA LEU A 4 17.96 -10.18 -1.88
C LEU A 4 17.94 -9.05 -2.91
N GLU A 5 18.89 -9.04 -3.84
CA GLU A 5 18.95 -8.03 -4.91
C GLU A 5 18.36 -8.57 -6.21
N ILE A 6 17.39 -7.84 -6.77
CA ILE A 6 16.62 -8.30 -7.95
C ILE A 6 16.64 -7.24 -9.04
N PRO A 7 17.01 -7.59 -10.29
CA PRO A 7 16.93 -6.66 -11.39
C PRO A 7 15.47 -6.32 -11.70
N VAL A 8 15.16 -5.01 -11.85
CA VAL A 8 13.77 -4.52 -12.05
C VAL A 8 13.07 -5.12 -13.29
N ASN A 9 13.83 -5.62 -14.27
CA ASN A 9 13.31 -6.16 -15.52
C ASN A 9 13.27 -7.70 -15.57
N GLY A 10 13.54 -8.40 -14.46
CA GLY A 10 13.52 -9.86 -14.39
C GLY A 10 12.12 -10.45 -14.13
N GLU A 11 11.84 -11.63 -14.67
CA GLU A 11 10.67 -12.44 -14.30
C GLU A 11 10.75 -12.80 -12.81
N SER A 12 9.70 -12.49 -12.04
CA SER A 12 9.84 -12.33 -10.60
C SER A 12 8.70 -12.99 -9.80
N GLU A 13 8.83 -14.29 -9.55
CA GLU A 13 8.14 -15.01 -8.47
C GLU A 13 8.96 -15.10 -7.15
N PRO A 14 10.31 -15.31 -7.13
CA PRO A 14 11.03 -15.68 -5.91
C PRO A 14 11.18 -14.57 -4.83
N TRP A 15 10.77 -13.33 -5.13
CA TRP A 15 10.82 -12.22 -4.17
C TRP A 15 9.66 -12.21 -3.19
N LEU A 16 8.49 -12.73 -3.61
CA LEU A 16 7.33 -12.92 -2.74
C LEU A 16 7.69 -13.92 -1.63
N ASP A 17 8.28 -15.06 -2.01
CA ASP A 17 8.74 -16.06 -1.04
C ASP A 17 9.79 -15.48 -0.07
N ALA A 18 10.68 -14.61 -0.55
CA ALA A 18 11.66 -13.92 0.30
C ALA A 18 10.98 -12.97 1.30
N LEU A 19 9.99 -12.19 0.86
CA LEU A 19 9.20 -11.35 1.75
C LEU A 19 8.37 -12.17 2.75
N GLU A 20 7.80 -13.30 2.35
CA GLU A 20 7.04 -14.18 3.26
C GLU A 20 7.92 -14.75 4.37
N ARG A 21 9.20 -15.05 4.07
CA ARG A 21 10.19 -15.46 5.07
C ARG A 21 10.68 -14.33 5.97
N GLY A 22 10.35 -13.08 5.65
CA GLY A 22 10.77 -11.91 6.40
C GLY A 22 12.13 -11.35 6.00
N ASP A 23 12.59 -11.67 4.79
CA ASP A 23 13.81 -11.11 4.19
C ASP A 23 13.54 -9.72 3.60
N GLU A 24 14.63 -8.99 3.32
CA GLU A 24 14.59 -7.68 2.69
C GLU A 24 14.88 -7.85 1.20
N VAL A 25 14.04 -7.28 0.35
CA VAL A 25 14.19 -7.34 -1.12
C VAL A 25 14.54 -5.96 -1.62
N VAL A 26 15.66 -5.84 -2.33
CA VAL A 26 16.10 -4.60 -2.97
C VAL A 26 16.06 -4.78 -4.47
N PHE A 27 15.19 -4.02 -5.14
CA PHE A 27 15.18 -3.96 -6.59
C PHE A 27 16.28 -3.03 -7.08
N VAL A 28 17.06 -3.50 -8.05
CA VAL A 28 18.23 -2.80 -8.58
C VAL A 28 18.00 -2.47 -10.06
N ARG A 29 18.27 -1.23 -10.44
CA ARG A 29 18.32 -0.76 -11.84
C ARG A 29 19.67 -0.11 -12.08
N ASP A 30 20.36 -0.54 -13.14
CA ASP A 30 21.69 -0.02 -13.51
C ASP A 30 22.71 -0.07 -12.35
N GLY A 31 22.67 -1.14 -11.55
CA GLY A 31 23.55 -1.33 -10.39
C GLY A 31 23.21 -0.44 -9.18
N LYS A 32 22.09 0.30 -9.22
CA LYS A 32 21.63 1.16 -8.12
C LYS A 32 20.32 0.67 -7.53
N PRO A 33 20.12 0.77 -6.20
CA PRO A 33 18.84 0.52 -5.57
C PRO A 33 17.76 1.44 -6.17
N ALA A 34 16.70 0.84 -6.70
CA ALA A 34 15.55 1.50 -7.27
C ALA A 34 14.33 1.45 -6.33
N ALA A 35 14.18 0.36 -5.57
CA ALA A 35 13.14 0.20 -4.55
C ALA A 35 13.59 -0.81 -3.49
N GLU A 36 13.09 -0.66 -2.28
CA GLU A 36 13.33 -1.59 -1.17
C GLU A 36 11.96 -2.05 -0.62
N LEU A 37 11.80 -3.36 -0.47
CA LEU A 37 10.66 -3.99 0.17
C LEU A 37 11.16 -4.74 1.40
N THR A 38 10.52 -4.49 2.53
CA THR A 38 10.70 -5.30 3.73
C THR A 38 9.37 -5.91 4.07
N ALA A 39 9.37 -7.17 4.48
CA ALA A 39 8.16 -7.78 5.02
C ALA A 39 7.59 -6.89 6.12
N LEU A 40 6.32 -6.54 5.99
CA LEU A 40 5.54 -5.98 7.09
C LEU A 40 5.47 -7.09 8.14
N ARG A 41 6.49 -7.17 9.02
CA ARG A 41 6.32 -7.80 10.32
C ARG A 41 5.05 -7.19 10.85
N ALA A 42 4.07 -8.01 11.21
CA ALA A 42 2.88 -7.54 11.87
C ALA A 42 3.34 -6.80 13.13
N ARG A 43 3.65 -5.50 13.00
CA ARG A 43 3.66 -4.56 14.08
C ARG A 43 2.29 -4.80 14.63
N LYS A 44 2.23 -5.36 15.84
CA LYS A 44 1.02 -5.47 16.62
C LYS A 44 0.45 -4.06 16.61
N ARG A 45 -0.44 -3.79 15.64
CA ARG A 45 -1.02 -2.46 15.49
C ARG A 45 -1.70 -2.28 16.83
N GLY A 46 -1.31 -1.26 17.56
CA GLY A 46 -1.98 -0.94 18.81
C GLY A 46 -3.48 -0.90 18.54
N PRO A 47 -4.32 -1.16 19.57
CA PRO A 47 -5.75 -1.00 19.41
C PRO A 47 -6.02 0.34 18.70
N ILE A 48 -6.86 0.29 17.66
CA ILE A 48 -7.22 1.48 16.89
C ILE A 48 -7.90 2.43 17.88
N ASP A 49 -7.41 3.67 17.94
CA ASP A 49 -8.06 4.71 18.71
C ASP A 49 -9.41 5.04 18.07
N LEU A 50 -10.49 4.69 18.78
CA LEU A 50 -11.85 4.85 18.29
C LEU A 50 -12.27 6.32 18.23
N GLU A 51 -11.69 7.18 19.06
CA GLU A 51 -11.97 8.62 19.04
C GLU A 51 -11.33 9.26 17.81
N VAL A 52 -10.09 8.89 17.50
CA VAL A 52 -9.40 9.32 16.27
C VAL A 52 -10.16 8.83 15.04
N LEU A 53 -10.64 7.59 15.04
CA LEU A 53 -11.44 7.05 13.93
C LEU A 53 -12.77 7.79 13.78
N ALA A 54 -13.45 8.11 14.88
CA ALA A 54 -14.69 8.87 14.88
C ALA A 54 -14.48 10.30 14.36
N ALA A 55 -13.40 10.97 14.78
CA ALA A 55 -13.03 12.30 14.31
C ALA A 55 -12.70 12.30 12.81
N ALA A 56 -11.93 11.32 12.34
CA ALA A 56 -11.63 11.16 10.92
C ALA A 56 -12.91 10.93 10.10
N ARG A 57 -13.80 10.06 10.57
CA ARG A 57 -15.10 9.81 9.92
C ARG A 57 -15.98 11.05 9.89
N ALA A 58 -15.97 11.87 10.95
CA ALA A 58 -16.73 13.12 11.00
C ALA A 58 -16.16 14.19 10.06
N ALA A 59 -14.84 14.19 9.83
CA ALA A 59 -14.18 15.09 8.88
C ALA A 59 -14.42 14.70 7.41
N MET A 60 -14.82 13.45 7.13
CA MET A 60 -15.17 13.02 5.79
C MET A 60 -16.57 13.51 5.43
N ALA A 61 -16.69 14.22 4.30
CA ALA A 61 -18.00 14.54 3.73
C ALA A 61 -18.78 13.24 3.48
N PRO A 62 -20.03 13.13 3.92
CA PRO A 62 -20.82 11.92 3.69
C PRO A 62 -21.04 11.77 2.18
N ILE A 63 -20.45 10.72 1.59
CA ILE A 63 -20.72 10.33 0.22
C ILE A 63 -22.14 9.76 0.19
N ARG A 64 -23.13 10.64 -0.02
CA ARG A 64 -24.52 10.26 -0.24
C ARG A 64 -24.68 9.96 -1.72
N VAL A 65 -24.48 8.71 -2.08
CA VAL A 65 -24.69 8.22 -3.46
C VAL A 65 -26.01 7.47 -3.54
N HIS A 66 -26.87 7.88 -4.47
CA HIS A 66 -28.19 7.26 -4.68
C HIS A 66 -28.09 5.96 -5.49
N ASP A 67 -27.08 5.86 -6.36
CA ASP A 67 -26.79 4.66 -7.14
C ASP A 67 -25.29 4.60 -7.51
N ALA A 68 -24.87 3.46 -8.07
CA ALA A 68 -23.48 3.21 -8.46
C ALA A 68 -22.98 4.18 -9.55
N ALA A 69 -23.86 4.63 -10.45
CA ALA A 69 -23.48 5.56 -11.52
C ALA A 69 -23.22 6.98 -10.98
N ALA A 70 -23.95 7.40 -9.95
CA ALA A 70 -23.72 8.64 -9.21
C ALA A 70 -22.38 8.60 -8.44
N LEU A 71 -22.04 7.45 -7.85
CA LEU A 71 -20.74 7.26 -7.20
C LEU A 71 -19.57 7.37 -8.18
N ILE A 72 -19.63 6.66 -9.31
CA ILE A 72 -18.55 6.66 -10.31
C ILE A 72 -18.32 8.07 -10.86
N ARG A 73 -19.39 8.84 -11.12
CA ARG A 73 -19.27 10.23 -11.56
C ARG A 73 -18.63 11.12 -10.50
N GLY A 74 -19.09 11.03 -9.25
CA GLY A 74 -18.52 11.82 -8.15
C GLY A 74 -17.03 11.54 -7.91
N LEU A 75 -16.60 10.28 -8.03
CA LEU A 75 -15.19 9.91 -7.91
C LEU A 75 -14.33 10.41 -9.07
N ARG A 76 -14.87 10.41 -10.29
CA ARG A 76 -14.19 10.96 -11.46
C ARG A 76 -14.02 12.47 -11.32
N ASP A 77 -15.10 13.18 -11.02
CA ASP A 77 -15.10 14.64 -11.01
C ASP A 77 -14.33 15.20 -9.79
N ALA A 78 -14.18 14.44 -8.71
CA ALA A 78 -13.32 14.80 -7.56
C ALA A 78 -11.82 14.64 -7.83
N ALA A 79 -11.42 13.91 -8.88
CA ALA A 79 -10.02 13.75 -9.26
C ALA A 79 -9.50 14.91 -10.14
N ASP A 80 -10.40 15.76 -10.65
CA ASP A 80 -10.12 16.88 -11.54
C ASP A 80 -10.00 18.25 -10.81
N HIS A 81 -10.02 18.25 -9.48
CA HIS A 81 -9.86 19.42 -8.60
C HIS A 81 -8.69 19.22 -7.61
#